data_AF-A0A428XAE6-F1
#
_entry.id   AF-A0A428XAE6-F1
#
_cell.length_a   1.000
_cell.length_b   1.000
_cell.length_c   1.000
_cell.angle_alpha   90.00
_cell.angle_beta   90.00
_cell.angle_gamma   90.00
#
_symmetry.space_group_name_H-M   'P 1'
#
loop_
_entity.id
_entity.type
_entity.pdbx_description
1 polymer ?
#
loop_
_entity_poly.entity_id
_entity_poly.type
_entity_poly.pdbx_seq_one_letter_code
_entity_poly.pdbx_strand_id
1 'polypeptide(L)'
;MRTASRRGCSSTSRAGHRAVGASLHHHAYLTGRAVPGPYKLRYVDVARADAEERLTELLSTRRFDFFCLNDVDTPAAEQERVAARLHAFLEEYFPFPSRFER
;
A
#
# COMPACT_ATOMS: atom_id res chain seq x y z
N MET A 1 -41.30 -17.85 -28.56
CA MET A 1 -40.48 -18.76 -27.72
C MET A 1 -39.25 -17.98 -27.26
N ARG A 2 -38.91 -18.05 -25.96
CA ARG A 2 -38.26 -17.01 -25.14
C ARG A 2 -36.76 -16.74 -25.43
N THR A 3 -36.46 -15.46 -25.66
CA THR A 3 -35.33 -14.61 -25.22
C THR A 3 -34.00 -15.23 -24.78
N ALA A 4 -32.92 -14.84 -25.50
CA ALA A 4 -31.53 -14.96 -25.07
C ALA A 4 -31.24 -14.08 -23.84
N SER A 5 -30.81 -14.70 -22.74
CA SER A 5 -30.38 -14.01 -21.52
C SER A 5 -28.87 -13.71 -21.60
N ARG A 6 -28.53 -12.46 -21.89
CA ARG A 6 -27.19 -11.91 -21.61
C ARG A 6 -27.04 -11.78 -20.09
N ARG A 7 -26.24 -12.66 -19.47
CA ARG A 7 -25.74 -12.42 -18.12
C ARG A 7 -24.68 -11.33 -18.18
N GLY A 8 -25.12 -10.08 -18.03
CA GLY A 8 -24.23 -8.99 -17.67
C GLY A 8 -23.74 -9.21 -16.25
N CYS A 9 -22.47 -9.59 -16.09
CA CYS A 9 -21.81 -9.52 -14.79
C CYS A 9 -21.53 -8.04 -14.54
N SER A 10 -22.49 -7.36 -13.90
CA SER A 10 -22.29 -6.01 -13.39
C SER A 10 -21.39 -6.09 -12.16
N SER A 11 -20.09 -6.21 -12.36
CA SER A 11 -19.12 -5.87 -11.33
C SER A 11 -19.15 -4.36 -11.19
N THR A 12 -20.03 -3.87 -10.34
CA THR A 12 -20.06 -2.48 -9.89
C THR A 12 -18.72 -2.24 -9.21
N SER A 13 -17.73 -1.70 -9.94
CA SER A 13 -16.48 -1.27 -9.33
C SER A 13 -16.83 -0.09 -8.43
N ARG A 14 -17.03 -0.37 -7.14
CA ARG A 14 -17.14 0.66 -6.12
C ARG A 14 -15.91 1.55 -6.29
N ALA A 15 -16.12 2.83 -6.57
CA ALA A 15 -15.07 3.79 -6.87
C ALA A 15 -13.95 3.64 -5.84
N GLY A 16 -12.86 3.00 -6.26
CA GLY A 16 -11.78 2.63 -5.38
C GLY A 16 -11.15 3.90 -4.86
N HIS A 17 -11.10 4.07 -3.54
CA HIS A 17 -10.16 4.96 -2.90
C HIS A 17 -8.76 4.52 -3.36
N ARG A 18 -8.27 5.10 -4.47
CA ARG A 18 -6.89 4.94 -4.88
C ARG A 18 -6.06 5.58 -3.79
N ALA A 19 -5.12 4.81 -3.23
CA ALA A 19 -4.32 5.19 -2.08
C ALA A 19 -3.81 6.63 -2.22
N VAL A 20 -4.24 7.51 -1.30
CA VAL A 20 -3.89 8.94 -1.28
C VAL A 20 -2.37 9.13 -1.31
N GLY A 21 -1.62 8.19 -0.70
CA GLY A 21 -0.15 8.18 -0.65
C GLY A 21 0.53 8.22 -2.03
N ALA A 22 0.06 7.44 -3.01
CA ALA A 22 0.67 7.42 -4.35
C ALA A 22 0.44 8.74 -5.12
N SER A 23 -0.64 9.46 -4.78
CA SER A 23 -1.00 10.73 -5.41
C SER A 23 -0.33 11.94 -4.75
N LEU A 24 0.25 11.81 -3.55
CA LEU A 24 0.78 12.95 -2.80
C LEU A 24 1.92 13.67 -3.54
N HIS A 25 2.81 12.92 -4.19
CA HIS A 25 3.90 13.49 -4.99
C HIS A 25 3.36 14.28 -6.19
N HIS A 26 2.35 13.74 -6.87
CA HIS A 26 1.70 14.40 -7.99
C HIS A 26 0.96 15.66 -7.53
N HIS A 27 0.26 15.60 -6.39
CA HIS A 27 -0.41 16.75 -5.81
C HIS A 27 0.58 17.86 -5.45
N ALA A 28 1.69 17.52 -4.77
CA ALA A 28 2.71 18.48 -4.42
C ALA A 28 3.33 19.14 -5.66
N TYR A 29 3.59 18.36 -6.72
CA TYR A 29 4.11 18.88 -7.98
C TYR A 29 3.11 19.84 -8.65
N LEU A 30 1.85 19.42 -8.83
CA LEU A 30 0.82 20.22 -9.48
C LEU A 30 0.42 21.47 -8.70
N THR A 31 0.58 21.45 -7.37
CA THR A 31 0.30 22.62 -6.50
C THR A 31 1.51 23.51 -6.24
N GLY A 32 2.67 23.21 -6.84
CA GLY A 32 3.91 23.96 -6.63
C GLY A 32 4.47 23.84 -5.22
N ARG A 33 4.06 22.83 -4.44
CA ARG A 33 4.55 22.53 -3.09
C ARG A 33 5.66 21.48 -3.07
N ALA A 34 5.99 20.89 -4.22
CA ALA A 34 7.10 19.97 -4.35
C ALA A 34 8.43 20.72 -4.29
N VAL A 35 9.37 20.19 -3.51
CA VAL A 35 10.77 20.61 -3.54
C VAL A 35 11.52 19.63 -4.46
N PRO A 36 12.13 20.09 -5.56
CA PRO A 36 12.92 19.22 -6.43
C PRO A 36 14.15 18.68 -5.71
N GLY A 37 14.40 17.38 -5.81
CA GLY A 37 15.55 16.73 -5.22
C GLY A 37 15.54 15.21 -5.43
N PRO A 38 16.70 14.54 -5.32
CA PRO A 38 16.74 13.09 -5.35
C PRO A 38 16.10 12.52 -4.08
N TYR A 39 15.36 11.43 -4.22
CA TYR A 39 14.82 10.66 -3.10
C TYR A 39 14.90 9.16 -3.38
N LYS A 40 14.94 8.37 -2.32
CA LYS A 40 14.93 6.90 -2.33
C LYS A 40 13.58 6.43 -1.82
N LEU A 41 12.73 5.97 -2.75
CA LEU A 41 11.45 5.35 -2.46
C LEU A 41 11.56 3.83 -2.51
N ARG A 42 10.90 3.14 -1.58
CA ARG A 42 10.65 1.69 -1.68
C ARG A 42 9.16 1.41 -1.77
N TYR A 43 8.76 0.61 -2.75
CA TYR A 43 7.41 0.08 -2.86
C TYR A 43 7.39 -1.40 -2.46
N VAL A 44 6.45 -1.75 -1.57
CA VAL A 44 6.21 -3.12 -1.13
C VAL A 44 4.73 -3.43 -1.36
N ASP A 45 4.49 -4.41 -2.22
CA ASP A 45 3.21 -5.09 -2.27
C ASP A 45 3.25 -6.24 -1.26
N VAL A 46 2.35 -6.20 -0.28
CA VAL A 46 2.36 -7.06 0.90
C VAL A 46 1.88 -8.48 0.59
N ALA A 47 1.19 -8.67 -0.54
CA ALA A 47 0.72 -9.96 -1.04
C ALA A 47 1.85 -10.78 -1.68
N ARG A 48 2.97 -10.15 -2.06
CA ARG A 48 4.05 -10.82 -2.77
C ARG A 48 4.82 -11.80 -1.90
N ALA A 49 5.33 -12.86 -2.53
CA ALA A 49 6.19 -13.83 -1.87
C ALA A 49 7.47 -13.20 -1.28
N ASP A 50 8.03 -12.17 -1.93
CA ASP A 50 9.22 -11.44 -1.48
C ASP A 50 8.92 -10.29 -0.50
N ALA A 51 7.67 -10.13 -0.04
CA ALA A 51 7.29 -9.04 0.84
C ALA A 51 8.09 -9.03 2.16
N GLU A 52 8.35 -10.21 2.73
CA GLU A 52 9.08 -10.34 3.99
C GLU A 52 10.52 -9.85 3.88
N GLU A 53 11.25 -10.31 2.86
CA GLU A 53 12.62 -9.88 2.57
C GLU A 53 12.69 -8.34 2.41
N ARG A 54 11.72 -7.76 1.70
CA ARG A 54 11.65 -6.31 1.50
C ARG A 54 11.39 -5.55 2.79
N LEU A 55 10.54 -6.07 3.68
CA LEU A 55 10.29 -5.47 4.99
C LEU A 55 11.52 -5.57 5.89
N THR A 56 12.24 -6.69 5.87
CA THR A 56 13.52 -6.85 6.58
C THR A 56 14.59 -5.88 6.07
N GLU A 57 14.65 -5.64 4.76
CA GLU A 57 15.56 -4.64 4.18
C GLU A 57 15.23 -3.22 4.68
N LEU A 58 13.94 -2.88 4.77
CA LEU A 58 13.52 -1.60 5.33
C LEU A 58 14.00 -1.42 6.77
N LEU A 59 13.78 -2.42 7.62
CA LEU A 59 14.19 -2.40 9.04
C LEU A 59 15.71 -2.28 9.21
N SER A 60 16.46 -3.07 8.45
CA SER A 60 17.93 -3.16 8.59
C SER A 60 18.68 -1.96 8.03
N THR A 61 18.26 -1.46 6.86
CA THR A 61 19.04 -0.42 6.18
C THR A 61 18.59 0.98 6.54
N ARG A 62 17.28 1.18 6.79
CA ARG A 62 16.63 2.49 6.95
C ARG A 62 17.11 3.56 5.97
N ARG A 63 17.49 3.13 4.74
CA ARG A 63 18.16 3.98 3.73
C ARG A 63 17.21 4.71 2.80
N PHE A 64 15.90 4.51 2.96
CA PHE A 64 14.85 5.05 2.12
C PHE A 64 14.22 6.25 2.82
N ASP A 65 13.94 7.31 2.06
CA ASP A 65 13.31 8.52 2.58
C ASP A 65 11.84 8.27 2.93
N PHE A 66 11.18 7.42 2.15
CA PHE A 66 9.82 6.96 2.40
C PHE A 66 9.56 5.64 1.68
N PHE A 67 8.53 4.92 2.10
CA PHE A 67 8.10 3.68 1.49
C PHE A 67 6.57 3.58 1.43
N CYS A 68 6.08 2.78 0.49
CA CYS A 68 4.66 2.49 0.34
C CYS A 68 4.42 1.00 0.61
N LEU A 69 3.46 0.72 1.49
CA LEU A 69 2.95 -0.63 1.72
C LEU A 69 1.55 -0.68 1.12
N ASN A 70 1.36 -1.55 0.13
CA ASN A 70 0.08 -1.72 -0.56
C ASN A 70 -0.32 -3.18 -0.55
N ASP A 71 -1.61 -3.44 -0.40
CA ASP A 71 -2.21 -4.76 -0.61
C ASP A 71 -2.89 -4.78 -1.98
N VAL A 72 -2.34 -5.56 -2.91
CA VAL A 72 -2.85 -5.66 -4.29
C VAL A 72 -3.83 -6.82 -4.43
N ASP A 73 -3.47 -8.02 -3.98
CA ASP A 73 -4.29 -9.22 -4.16
C ASP A 73 -4.17 -10.29 -3.05
N THR A 74 -3.96 -9.91 -1.79
CA THR A 74 -3.83 -10.90 -0.70
C THR A 74 -5.05 -11.84 -0.63
N PRO A 75 -4.85 -13.17 -0.77
CA PRO A 75 -5.93 -14.15 -0.63
C PRO A 75 -6.59 -14.06 0.74
N ALA A 76 -7.91 -14.27 0.83
CA ALA A 76 -8.66 -14.16 2.09
C ALA A 76 -8.07 -15.01 3.23
N ALA A 77 -7.59 -16.22 2.92
CA ALA A 77 -6.95 -17.11 3.89
C ALA A 77 -5.62 -16.57 4.45
N GLU A 78 -4.97 -15.64 3.76
CA GLU A 78 -3.66 -15.08 4.11
C GLU A 78 -3.75 -13.69 4.75
N GLN A 79 -4.93 -13.07 4.76
CA GLN A 79 -5.12 -11.68 5.22
C GLN A 79 -4.69 -11.47 6.67
N GLU A 80 -5.08 -12.38 7.57
CA GLU A 80 -4.70 -12.30 8.99
C GLU A 80 -3.18 -12.39 9.17
N ARG A 81 -2.53 -13.29 8.43
CA ARG A 81 -1.08 -13.48 8.48
C ARG A 81 -0.34 -12.24 7.96
N VAL A 82 -0.80 -11.67 6.85
CA VAL A 82 -0.25 -10.43 6.30
C VAL A 82 -0.45 -9.26 7.26
N ALA A 83 -1.64 -9.12 7.83
CA ALA A 83 -1.94 -8.06 8.81
C ALA A 83 -1.04 -8.16 10.05
N ALA A 84 -0.86 -9.35 10.62
CA ALA A 84 0.02 -9.57 11.77
C ALA A 84 1.48 -9.21 11.46
N ARG A 85 1.98 -9.61 10.27
CA ARG A 85 3.32 -9.26 9.81
C ARG A 85 3.49 -7.75 9.68
N LEU A 86 2.52 -7.06 9.08
CA LEU A 86 2.57 -5.61 8.91
C LEU A 86 2.53 -4.87 10.24
N HIS A 87 1.70 -5.34 11.18
CA HIS A 87 1.65 -4.79 12.53
C HIS A 87 3.01 -4.90 13.23
N ALA A 88 3.61 -6.09 13.21
CA ALA A 88 4.95 -6.30 13.80
C ALA A 88 6.01 -5.39 13.15
N PHE A 89 5.99 -5.28 11.82
CA PHE A 89 6.89 -4.38 11.10
C PHE A 89 6.70 -2.91 11.49
N LEU A 90 5.45 -2.42 11.57
CA LEU A 90 5.19 -1.00 11.85
C LEU A 90 5.54 -0.63 13.29
N GLU A 91 5.27 -1.50 14.26
CA GLU A 91 5.68 -1.33 15.67
C GLU A 91 7.21 -1.24 15.80
N GLU A 92 7.94 -2.11 15.09
CA GLU A 92 9.41 -2.08 15.11
C GLU A 92 9.97 -0.87 14.34
N TYR A 93 9.35 -0.51 13.22
CA TYR A 93 9.82 0.59 12.38
C TYR A 93 9.53 1.96 13.02
N PHE A 94 8.37 2.12 13.64
CA PHE A 94 7.87 3.34 14.28
C PHE A 94 7.50 3.07 15.75
N PRO A 95 8.50 2.97 16.66
CA PRO A 95 8.28 2.56 18.06
C PRO A 95 7.54 3.61 18.91
N PHE A 96 7.18 4.75 18.33
CA PHE A 96 6.45 5.82 19.00
C PHE A 96 5.19 6.12 18.22
N PRO A 97 4.02 6.13 18.89
CA PRO A 97 2.77 6.39 18.22
C PRO A 97 2.73 7.83 17.71
N SER A 98 2.19 8.02 16.52
CA SER A 98 1.91 9.34 16.00
C SER A 98 0.68 9.95 16.68
N ARG A 99 0.53 11.28 16.59
CA ARG A 99 -0.66 12.02 17.06
C ARG A 99 -1.99 11.60 16.40
N PHE A 100 -1.94 10.74 15.38
CA PHE A 100 -3.10 10.27 14.62
C PHE A 100 -3.48 8.84 14.99
N GLU A 101 -2.63 8.13 15.73
CA GLU A 101 -2.96 6.84 16.34
C GLU A 101 -3.79 7.11 17.60
N ARG A 102 -4.89 6.37 17.73
CA ARG A 102 -5.88 6.50 18.81
C ARG A 102 -5.88 5.25 19.68
#